data_AF-X1UM11-F1
#
_entry.id   AF-X1UM11-F1
#
_cell.length_a   1.000
_cell.length_b   1.000
_cell.length_c   1.000
_cell.angle_alpha   90.00
_cell.angle_beta   90.00
_cell.angle_gamma   90.00
#
_symmetry.space_group_name_H-M   'P 1'
#
loop_
_entity.id
_entity.type
_entity.pdbx_description
1 polymer ?
#
loop_
_entity_poly.entity_id
_entity_poly.type
_entity_poly.pdbx_seq_one_letter_code
_entity_poly.pdbx_strand_id
1 'polypeptide(L)'
;MKLCLTKISLLSVALAMSVSTECQAQGKPFFESELIFPLQHWHNHASCIVELPNGDLLVCWFHGSGERKADDVVILGAKKPKGARQWSQPFLMEDVPGYPDTNPAMLVDPHQRLWLIWPTILANEWHTALLKYRISTDYLGEGPPNWTTSRVLHLTPGEKFSSTVEKAQADIPKA
;
A
#
# COMPACT_ATOMS: atom_id res chain seq x y z
N MET A 1 -77.02 -38.75 -31.06
CA MET A 1 -76.48 -37.38 -31.23
C MET A 1 -75.54 -37.08 -30.08
N LYS A 2 -74.26 -36.84 -30.38
CA LYS A 2 -73.20 -36.55 -29.40
C LYS A 2 -73.40 -35.13 -28.84
N LEU A 3 -73.58 -34.97 -27.52
CA LEU A 3 -73.37 -33.69 -26.85
C LEU A 3 -71.99 -33.71 -26.16
N CYS A 4 -71.16 -32.79 -26.61
CA CYS A 4 -69.79 -32.55 -26.16
C CYS A 4 -69.84 -31.75 -24.86
N LEU A 5 -69.39 -32.35 -23.74
CA LEU A 5 -69.18 -31.64 -22.48
C LEU A 5 -67.74 -31.14 -22.44
N THR A 6 -67.58 -29.84 -22.67
CA THR A 6 -66.30 -29.11 -22.63
C THR A 6 -65.80 -29.06 -21.19
N LYS A 7 -64.73 -29.80 -20.88
CA LYS A 7 -64.00 -29.66 -19.60
C LYS A 7 -63.14 -28.40 -19.67
N ILE A 8 -63.49 -27.39 -18.88
CA ILE A 8 -62.64 -26.23 -18.61
C ILE A 8 -61.56 -26.69 -17.63
N SER A 9 -60.32 -26.82 -18.10
CA SER A 9 -59.15 -27.07 -17.26
C SER A 9 -58.56 -25.72 -16.86
N LEU A 10 -58.69 -25.34 -15.58
CA LEU A 10 -57.93 -24.22 -15.02
C LEU A 10 -56.47 -24.64 -14.89
N LEU A 11 -55.60 -24.09 -15.74
CA LEU A 11 -54.16 -24.16 -15.58
C LEU A 11 -53.73 -23.16 -14.50
N SER A 12 -53.41 -23.64 -13.30
CA SER A 12 -52.74 -22.84 -12.28
C SER A 12 -51.26 -22.72 -12.62
N VAL A 13 -50.83 -21.55 -13.11
CA VAL A 13 -49.41 -21.24 -13.31
C VAL A 13 -48.81 -20.87 -11.95
N ALA A 14 -48.09 -21.81 -11.33
CA ALA A 14 -47.29 -21.53 -10.14
C ALA A 14 -45.97 -20.88 -10.57
N LEU A 15 -45.87 -19.55 -10.42
CA LEU A 15 -44.64 -18.80 -10.64
C LEU A 15 -43.70 -19.04 -9.44
N ALA A 16 -42.76 -19.97 -9.59
CA ALA A 16 -41.71 -20.21 -8.61
C ALA A 16 -40.72 -19.02 -8.64
N MET A 17 -40.85 -18.10 -7.68
CA MET A 17 -39.83 -17.09 -7.43
C MET A 17 -38.60 -17.78 -6.84
N SER A 18 -37.57 -17.96 -7.67
CA SER A 18 -36.25 -18.39 -7.23
C SER A 18 -35.62 -17.26 -6.42
N VAL A 19 -35.72 -17.36 -5.10
CA VAL A 19 -34.95 -16.50 -4.19
C VAL A 19 -33.49 -16.92 -4.28
N SER A 20 -32.70 -16.19 -5.06
CA SER A 20 -31.25 -16.33 -5.09
C SER A 20 -30.71 -15.97 -3.72
N THR A 21 -30.37 -16.98 -2.92
CA THR A 21 -29.72 -16.78 -1.63
C THR A 21 -28.28 -16.40 -1.90
N GLU A 22 -27.98 -15.10 -1.91
CA GLU A 22 -26.61 -14.62 -1.90
C GLU A 22 -25.97 -15.03 -0.57
N CYS A 23 -25.20 -16.11 -0.62
CA CYS A 23 -24.36 -16.55 0.48
C CYS A 23 -23.28 -15.49 0.68
N GLN A 24 -23.51 -14.53 1.57
CA GLN A 24 -22.45 -13.70 2.09
C GLN A 24 -21.52 -14.62 2.89
N ALA A 25 -20.39 -14.99 2.28
CA ALA A 25 -19.29 -15.63 2.98
C ALA A 25 -18.74 -14.63 4.00
N GLN A 26 -19.31 -14.63 5.19
CA GLN A 26 -18.78 -13.89 6.32
C GLN A 26 -17.50 -14.60 6.72
N GLY A 27 -16.36 -14.10 6.24
CA GLY A 27 -15.04 -14.65 6.53
C GLY A 27 -14.88 -14.79 8.05
N LYS A 28 -14.53 -15.99 8.51
CA LYS A 28 -14.21 -16.20 9.93
C LYS A 28 -13.06 -15.27 10.31
N PRO A 29 -13.05 -14.67 11.51
CA PRO A 29 -11.91 -13.92 11.99
C PRO A 29 -10.64 -14.77 11.88
N PHE A 30 -9.57 -14.20 11.33
CA PHE A 30 -8.28 -14.86 11.19
C PHE A 30 -7.14 -13.90 11.53
N PHE A 31 -5.99 -14.47 11.90
CA PHE A 31 -4.75 -13.75 12.15
C PHE A 31 -3.61 -14.59 11.57
N GLU A 32 -2.75 -13.95 10.78
CA GLU A 32 -1.54 -14.54 10.23
C GLU A 32 -0.37 -13.60 10.46
N SER A 33 0.79 -14.17 10.72
CA SER A 33 2.04 -13.42 10.81
C SER A 33 3.17 -14.25 10.21
N GLU A 34 4.09 -13.55 9.56
CA GLU A 34 5.28 -14.15 8.97
C GLU A 34 6.42 -13.11 8.98
N LEU A 35 7.64 -13.60 8.83
CA LEU A 35 8.80 -12.75 8.61
C LEU A 35 8.97 -12.53 7.10
N ILE A 36 9.19 -11.29 6.67
CA ILE A 36 9.53 -10.96 5.27
C ILE A 36 10.92 -11.55 4.91
N PHE A 37 11.84 -11.53 5.87
CA PHE A 37 13.20 -12.08 5.77
C PHE A 37 13.66 -12.59 7.15
N PRO A 38 14.64 -13.51 7.22
CA PRO A 38 15.15 -14.02 8.50
C PRO A 38 15.70 -12.92 9.43
N LEU A 39 15.72 -13.19 10.74
CA LEU A 39 16.28 -12.26 11.71
C LEU A 39 17.75 -11.95 11.42
N GLN A 40 18.13 -10.70 11.64
CA GLN A 40 19.46 -10.17 11.35
C GLN A 40 19.87 -9.09 12.35
N HIS A 41 21.14 -8.71 12.34
CA HIS A 41 21.71 -7.72 13.26
C HIS A 41 21.41 -6.27 12.87
N TRP A 42 21.02 -6.03 11.62
CA TRP A 42 20.71 -4.69 11.10
C TRP A 42 19.44 -4.11 11.70
N HIS A 43 19.41 -2.78 11.84
CA HIS A 43 18.22 -2.07 12.25
C HIS A 43 17.24 -1.95 11.08
N ASN A 44 15.99 -2.35 11.30
CA ASN A 44 14.92 -2.31 10.31
C ASN A 44 13.70 -1.61 10.94
N HIS A 45 13.19 -0.54 10.33
CA HIS A 45 12.10 0.25 10.90
C HIS A 45 11.31 1.02 9.81
N ALA A 46 10.18 1.60 10.19
CA ALA A 46 9.23 2.33 9.35
C ALA A 46 8.82 1.61 8.06
N SER A 47 8.23 0.41 8.19
CA SER A 47 7.73 -0.36 7.06
C SER A 47 6.48 0.24 6.43
N CYS A 48 6.36 0.15 5.11
CA CYS A 48 5.14 0.46 4.36
C CYS A 48 4.83 -0.67 3.37
N ILE A 49 3.55 -1.00 3.19
CA ILE A 49 3.08 -2.06 2.29
C ILE A 49 1.95 -1.54 1.40
N VAL A 50 1.94 -1.96 0.13
CA VAL A 50 0.86 -1.70 -0.82
C VAL A 50 0.48 -2.99 -1.55
N GLU A 51 -0.81 -3.11 -1.88
CA GLU A 51 -1.28 -4.09 -2.85
C GLU A 51 -1.13 -3.51 -4.26
N LEU A 52 -0.53 -4.28 -5.16
CA LEU A 52 -0.35 -3.94 -6.56
C LEU A 52 -1.58 -4.35 -7.39
N PRO A 53 -1.79 -3.79 -8.59
CA PRO A 53 -2.96 -4.09 -9.41
C PRO A 53 -3.13 -5.57 -9.81
N ASN A 54 -2.04 -6.34 -9.81
CA ASN A 54 -2.07 -7.79 -10.06
C ASN A 54 -2.39 -8.61 -8.79
N GLY A 55 -2.56 -7.96 -7.63
CA GLY A 55 -2.80 -8.54 -6.32
C GLY A 55 -1.54 -9.03 -5.59
N ASP A 56 -0.35 -8.71 -6.12
CA ASP A 56 0.89 -8.89 -5.39
C ASP A 56 1.00 -7.86 -4.27
N LEU A 57 1.75 -8.17 -3.22
CA LEU A 57 2.12 -7.20 -2.20
C LEU A 57 3.53 -6.70 -2.46
N LEU A 58 3.74 -5.39 -2.35
CA LEU A 58 5.05 -4.76 -2.31
C LEU A 58 5.24 -4.10 -0.95
N VAL A 59 6.30 -4.47 -0.23
CA VAL A 59 6.67 -3.89 1.06
C VAL A 59 8.01 -3.18 0.94
N CYS A 60 8.20 -2.08 1.66
CA CYS A 60 9.47 -1.40 1.83
C CYS A 60 9.69 -1.03 3.30
N TRP A 61 10.94 -0.81 3.67
CA TRP A 61 11.39 -0.40 5.01
C TRP A 61 12.78 0.21 4.89
N PHE A 62 13.22 0.97 5.90
CA PHE A 62 14.62 1.39 5.95
C PHE A 62 15.48 0.38 6.72
N HIS A 63 16.73 0.26 6.33
CA HIS A 63 17.67 -0.77 6.74
C HIS A 63 19.08 -0.18 6.87
N GLY A 64 19.73 -0.32 8.03
CA GLY A 64 21.10 0.18 8.22
C GLY A 64 21.60 0.04 9.66
N SER A 65 22.71 0.71 10.01
CA SER A 65 23.32 0.59 11.34
C SER A 65 22.48 1.18 12.47
N GLY A 66 21.55 2.11 12.19
CA GLY A 66 20.65 2.65 13.20
C GLY A 66 20.00 3.98 12.81
N GLU A 67 19.21 4.53 13.74
CA GLU A 67 18.47 5.78 13.56
C GLU A 67 19.27 6.98 14.14
N ARG A 68 19.25 8.13 13.46
CA ARG A 68 19.86 9.43 13.86
C ARG A 68 21.38 9.56 13.89
N LYS A 69 22.16 8.49 13.71
CA LYS A 69 23.64 8.58 13.81
C LYS A 69 24.38 7.90 12.68
N ALA A 70 23.65 7.17 11.84
CA ALA A 70 24.22 6.31 10.83
C ALA A 70 23.91 6.90 9.46
N ASP A 71 24.92 6.88 8.59
CA ASP A 71 24.82 7.38 7.22
C ASP A 71 24.67 6.24 6.20
N ASP A 72 24.57 4.99 6.68
CA ASP A 72 24.47 3.75 5.90
C ASP A 72 23.06 3.17 5.88
N VAL A 73 22.04 4.03 6.05
CA VAL A 73 20.63 3.62 6.05
C VAL A 73 20.05 3.74 4.65
N VAL A 74 19.66 2.60 4.09
CA VAL A 74 19.06 2.48 2.76
C VAL A 74 17.58 2.11 2.85
N ILE A 75 16.83 2.29 1.77
CA ILE A 75 15.48 1.74 1.65
C ILE A 75 15.55 0.42 0.89
N LEU A 76 15.08 -0.66 1.51
CA LEU A 76 14.90 -1.95 0.87
C LEU A 76 13.42 -2.22 0.59
N GLY A 77 13.16 -3.13 -0.33
CA GLY A 77 11.83 -3.63 -0.62
C GLY A 77 11.81 -5.13 -0.93
N ALA A 78 10.64 -5.74 -0.80
CA ALA A 78 10.38 -7.13 -1.16
C ALA A 78 8.98 -7.28 -1.74
N LYS A 79 8.77 -8.28 -2.58
CA LYS A 79 7.46 -8.61 -3.17
C LYS A 79 6.95 -9.94 -2.66
N LYS A 80 5.63 -10.04 -2.45
CA LYS A 80 4.94 -11.31 -2.26
C LYS A 80 3.93 -11.49 -3.38
N PRO A 81 4.22 -12.37 -4.36
CA PRO A 81 3.27 -12.65 -5.42
C PRO A 81 1.94 -13.13 -4.86
N LYS A 82 0.84 -12.80 -5.55
CA LYS A 82 -0.50 -13.22 -5.15
C LYS A 82 -0.57 -14.74 -4.97
N GLY A 83 -0.98 -15.18 -3.78
CA GLY A 83 -1.08 -16.61 -3.44
C GLY A 83 0.24 -17.31 -3.12
N ALA A 84 1.38 -16.62 -3.19
CA ALA A 84 2.65 -17.17 -2.75
C ALA A 84 2.73 -17.30 -1.23
N ARG A 85 3.54 -18.26 -0.78
CA ARG A 85 3.86 -18.49 0.65
C ARG A 85 5.13 -17.81 1.11
N GLN A 86 5.90 -17.22 0.20
CA GLN A 86 7.21 -16.65 0.50
C GLN A 86 7.33 -15.28 -0.16
N TRP A 87 8.09 -14.42 0.50
CA TRP A 87 8.54 -13.14 -0.05
C TRP A 87 9.74 -13.36 -0.97
N SER A 88 9.94 -12.45 -1.93
CA SER A 88 11.19 -12.36 -2.69
C SER A 88 12.36 -12.04 -1.77
N GLN A 89 13.58 -12.22 -2.27
CA GLN A 89 14.74 -11.61 -1.62
C GLN A 89 14.56 -10.07 -1.58
N PRO A 90 15.01 -9.41 -0.50
CA PRO A 90 15.06 -7.95 -0.46
C PRO A 90 15.87 -7.38 -1.62
N PHE A 91 15.41 -6.26 -2.16
CA PHE A 91 16.08 -5.49 -3.22
C PHE A 91 16.16 -4.02 -2.85
N LEU A 92 17.13 -3.32 -3.44
CA LEU A 92 17.35 -1.90 -3.17
C LEU A 92 16.26 -1.04 -3.81
N MET A 93 15.69 -0.12 -3.04
CA MET A 93 14.73 0.88 -3.51
C MET A 93 15.37 2.26 -3.61
N GLU A 94 16.22 2.62 -2.65
CA GLU A 94 17.00 3.87 -2.62
C GLU A 94 18.25 3.73 -1.72
N ASP A 95 19.33 4.39 -2.13
CA ASP A 95 20.59 4.56 -1.39
C ASP A 95 21.23 5.86 -1.88
N VAL A 96 21.02 6.95 -1.15
CA VAL A 96 21.74 8.20 -1.36
C VAL A 96 23.11 8.07 -0.69
N PRO A 97 24.22 8.06 -1.46
CA PRO A 97 25.53 7.80 -0.89
C PRO A 97 25.89 8.80 0.22
N GLY A 98 26.18 8.26 1.41
CA GLY A 98 26.61 9.03 2.57
C GLY A 98 25.50 9.77 3.31
N TYR A 99 24.23 9.46 3.04
CA TYR A 99 23.09 10.01 3.77
C TYR A 99 22.06 8.93 4.08
N PRO A 100 21.46 8.91 5.28
CA PRO A 100 20.42 7.96 5.59
C PRO A 100 19.10 8.32 4.91
N ASP A 101 18.54 7.36 4.17
CA ASP A 101 17.19 7.38 3.63
C ASP A 101 16.24 6.65 4.57
N THR A 102 15.27 7.37 5.13
CA THR A 102 14.42 6.83 6.20
C THR A 102 12.94 6.94 5.86
N ASN A 103 12.09 6.37 6.72
CA ASN A 103 10.63 6.56 6.74
C ASN A 103 9.94 6.48 5.35
N PRO A 104 10.14 5.40 4.57
CA PRO A 104 9.53 5.27 3.27
C PRO A 104 8.01 5.10 3.37
N ALA A 105 7.30 5.72 2.43
CA ALA A 105 5.87 5.53 2.22
C ALA A 105 5.60 5.26 0.73
N MET A 106 4.69 4.34 0.45
CA MET A 106 4.28 3.99 -0.91
C MET A 106 2.78 4.17 -1.09
N LEU A 107 2.38 4.47 -2.32
CA LEU A 107 1.00 4.42 -2.77
C LEU A 107 0.94 4.08 -4.26
N VAL A 108 -0.15 3.43 -4.67
CA VAL A 108 -0.53 3.32 -6.08
C VAL A 108 -1.63 4.34 -6.32
N ASP A 109 -1.37 5.31 -7.20
CA ASP A 109 -2.33 6.37 -7.47
C ASP A 109 -3.45 5.93 -8.44
N PRO A 110 -4.51 6.73 -8.64
CA PRO A 110 -5.60 6.39 -9.56
C PRO A 110 -5.17 6.19 -11.03
N HIS A 111 -3.99 6.69 -11.42
CA HIS A 111 -3.41 6.50 -12.75
C HIS A 111 -2.51 5.26 -12.83
N GLN A 112 -2.56 4.38 -11.83
CA GLN A 112 -1.78 3.15 -11.75
C GLN A 112 -0.26 3.41 -11.73
N ARG A 113 0.16 4.52 -11.11
CA ARG A 113 1.57 4.80 -10.88
C ARG A 113 1.94 4.45 -9.46
N LEU A 114 3.03 3.72 -9.28
CA LEU A 114 3.63 3.49 -7.98
C LEU A 114 4.46 4.71 -7.58
N TRP A 115 4.18 5.24 -6.41
CA TRP A 115 4.96 6.28 -5.76
C TRP A 115 5.75 5.67 -4.60
N LEU A 116 7.00 6.10 -4.46
CA LEU A 116 7.79 5.97 -3.25
C LEU A 116 8.15 7.36 -2.78
N ILE A 117 7.84 7.70 -1.53
CA ILE A 117 8.12 9.00 -0.92
C ILE A 117 8.93 8.75 0.34
N TRP A 118 10.02 9.49 0.54
CA TRP A 118 10.87 9.32 1.71
C TRP A 118 11.71 10.58 1.99
N PRO A 119 12.08 10.84 3.24
CA PRO A 119 13.13 11.80 3.57
C PRO A 119 14.54 11.20 3.46
N THR A 120 15.47 11.97 2.88
CA THR A 120 16.92 11.80 3.10
C THR A 120 17.35 12.78 4.20
N ILE A 121 18.07 12.34 5.24
CA ILE A 121 18.45 13.22 6.35
C ILE A 121 19.85 13.79 6.11
N LEU A 122 19.96 15.11 6.00
CA LEU A 122 21.21 15.74 5.58
C LEU A 122 22.26 15.88 6.69
N ALA A 123 21.82 16.05 7.94
CA ALA A 123 22.72 16.28 9.08
C ALA A 123 22.39 15.40 10.29
N ASN A 124 21.79 14.24 10.08
CA ASN A 124 21.33 13.35 11.16
C ASN A 124 20.30 14.00 12.14
N GLU A 125 19.71 15.13 11.74
CA GLU A 125 18.68 15.89 12.47
C GLU A 125 17.39 15.93 11.66
N TRP A 126 16.24 15.60 12.26
CA TRP A 126 14.98 15.45 11.52
C TRP A 126 14.51 16.69 10.79
N HIS A 127 14.79 17.88 11.32
CA HIS A 127 14.43 19.13 10.65
C HIS A 127 15.27 19.42 9.40
N THR A 128 16.33 18.64 9.15
CA THR A 128 17.16 18.70 7.93
C THR A 128 16.69 17.72 6.85
N ALA A 129 15.56 17.04 7.07
CA ALA A 129 14.99 16.09 6.13
C ALA A 129 14.71 16.76 4.77
N LEU A 130 15.32 16.21 3.73
CA LEU A 130 15.02 16.55 2.34
C LEU A 130 14.02 15.53 1.80
N LEU A 131 12.76 15.94 1.66
CA LEU A 131 11.70 15.07 1.18
C LEU A 131 11.88 14.78 -0.32
N LYS A 132 11.88 13.51 -0.69
CA LYS A 132 12.07 13.02 -2.06
C LYS A 132 10.96 12.08 -2.46
N TYR A 133 10.84 11.87 -3.77
CA TYR A 133 9.94 10.88 -4.33
C TYR A 133 10.48 10.24 -5.61
N ARG A 134 10.01 9.02 -5.87
CA ARG A 134 10.17 8.29 -7.12
C ARG A 134 8.79 7.88 -7.64
N ILE A 135 8.68 7.79 -8.96
CA ILE A 135 7.47 7.31 -9.64
C ILE A 135 7.85 6.23 -10.63
N SER A 136 7.04 5.18 -10.70
CA SER A 136 7.15 4.13 -11.71
C SER A 136 5.78 3.78 -12.30
N THR A 137 5.76 3.49 -13.60
CA THR A 137 4.67 2.82 -14.30
C THR A 137 5.02 1.36 -14.64
N ASP A 138 6.23 0.92 -14.32
CA ASP A 138 6.76 -0.41 -14.60
C ASP A 138 7.34 -1.00 -13.31
N TYR A 139 6.44 -1.59 -12.52
CA TYR A 139 6.73 -2.05 -11.16
C TYR A 139 6.22 -3.47 -10.89
N LEU A 140 5.62 -4.14 -11.89
CA LEU A 140 5.07 -5.49 -11.77
C LEU A 140 6.09 -6.60 -12.05
N GLY A 141 7.24 -6.28 -12.66
CA GLY A 141 8.30 -7.24 -12.92
C GLY A 141 8.97 -7.79 -11.65
N GLU A 142 9.89 -8.73 -11.81
CA GLU A 142 10.70 -9.22 -10.69
C GLU A 142 11.67 -8.14 -10.19
N GLY A 143 11.94 -8.13 -8.88
CA GLY A 143 12.87 -7.19 -8.26
C GLY A 143 12.32 -5.76 -8.13
N PRO A 144 13.19 -4.74 -8.12
CA PRO A 144 12.81 -3.36 -7.84
C PRO A 144 11.96 -2.77 -8.98
N PRO A 145 11.06 -1.82 -8.67
CA PRO A 145 10.40 -1.01 -9.68
C PRO A 145 11.39 -0.29 -10.60
N ASN A 146 11.06 -0.21 -11.90
CA ASN A 146 11.79 0.63 -12.84
C ASN A 146 11.35 2.08 -12.64
N TRP A 147 12.15 2.85 -11.90
CA TRP A 147 11.85 4.25 -11.57
C TRP A 147 12.08 5.15 -12.78
N THR A 148 11.04 5.83 -13.25
CA THR A 148 11.12 6.77 -14.37
C THR A 148 11.30 8.20 -13.91
N THR A 149 11.01 8.48 -12.64
CA THR A 149 11.17 9.80 -12.01
C THR A 149 11.85 9.62 -10.66
N SER A 150 12.78 10.52 -10.33
CA SER A 150 13.37 10.68 -9.01
C SER A 150 13.64 12.16 -8.76
N ARG A 151 12.98 12.76 -7.75
CA ARG A 151 13.07 14.21 -7.50
C ARG A 151 12.94 14.54 -6.01
N VAL A 152 13.37 15.75 -5.65
CA VAL A 152 13.02 16.40 -4.38
C VAL A 152 11.59 16.94 -4.48
N LEU A 153 10.78 16.67 -3.45
CA LEU A 153 9.46 17.26 -3.29
C LEU A 153 9.59 18.65 -2.65
N HIS A 154 9.68 19.67 -3.49
CA HIS A 154 9.63 21.05 -3.03
C HIS A 154 8.20 21.40 -2.62
N LEU A 155 8.04 21.84 -1.37
CA LEU A 155 6.77 22.29 -0.83
C LEU A 155 6.88 23.79 -0.51
N THR A 156 5.96 24.57 -1.06
CA THR A 156 5.77 25.98 -0.69
C THR A 156 4.31 26.14 -0.29
N PRO A 157 3.98 25.88 0.98
CA PRO A 157 2.60 25.96 1.44
C PRO A 157 2.06 27.39 1.29
N GLY A 158 0.88 27.52 0.68
CA GLY A 158 0.20 28.82 0.59
C GLY A 158 -0.58 29.16 1.86
N GLU A 159 -1.13 30.37 1.93
CA GLU A 159 -1.91 30.87 3.08
C GLU A 159 -3.07 29.96 3.48
N LYS A 160 -3.71 29.30 2.50
CA LYS A 160 -4.77 28.33 2.76
C LYS A 160 -4.29 27.15 3.60
N PHE A 161 -3.07 26.66 3.35
CA PHE A 161 -2.50 25.58 4.14
C PHE A 161 -2.26 26.06 5.58
N SER A 162 -1.61 27.22 5.76
CA SER A 162 -1.33 27.78 7.10
C SER A 162 -2.62 27.94 7.91
N SER A 163 -3.61 28.64 7.35
CA SER A 163 -4.88 28.89 8.03
C SER A 163 -5.67 27.62 8.32
N THR A 164 -5.52 26.56 7.51
CA THR A 164 -6.14 25.26 7.76
C THR A 164 -5.44 24.51 8.89
N VAL A 165 -4.11 24.50 8.91
CA VAL A 165 -3.30 23.86 9.96
C VAL A 165 -3.51 24.56 11.30
N GLU A 166 -3.53 25.90 11.33
CA GLU A 166 -3.77 26.68 12.54
C GLU A 166 -5.14 26.38 13.16
N LYS A 167 -6.19 26.31 12.33
CA LYS A 167 -7.53 25.91 12.79
C LYS A 167 -7.52 24.50 13.35
N ALA A 168 -6.96 23.55 12.61
CA ALA A 168 -6.88 22.15 13.04
C ALA A 168 -6.08 21.99 14.35
N GLN A 169 -5.01 22.77 14.55
CA GLN A 169 -4.23 22.77 15.79
C GLN A 169 -4.99 23.39 16.96
N ALA A 170 -5.77 24.44 16.74
CA ALA A 170 -6.59 25.06 17.78
C ALA A 170 -7.67 24.11 18.30
N ASP A 171 -8.15 23.19 17.46
CA ASP A 171 -9.16 22.18 17.79
C ASP A 171 -8.57 20.96 18.54
N ILE A 172 -7.24 20.85 18.65
CA ILE A 172 -6.61 19.77 19.43
C ILE A 172 -6.83 20.06 20.93
N PRO A 173 -7.48 19.16 21.68
CA PRO A 173 -7.65 19.32 23.12
C PRO A 173 -6.29 19.49 23.79
N LYS A 174 -6.11 20.57 24.55
CA LYS A 174 -4.90 20.73 25.37
C LYS A 174 -4.96 19.72 26.51
N ALA A 175 -3.87 18.96 26.65
CA ALA A 175 -3.67 18.00 27.74
C ALA A 175 -3.58 18.68 29.11
#